data_AF-A0A183FDZ1-F1
#
_entry.id   AF-A0A183FDZ1-F1
#
_cell.length_a   1.000
_cell.length_b   1.000
_cell.length_c   1.000
_cell.angle_alpha   90.00
_cell.angle_beta   90.00
_cell.angle_gamma   90.00
#
_symmetry.space_group_name_H-M   'P 1'
#
loop_
_entity.id
_entity.type
_entity.pdbx_description
1 polymer ?
#
loop_
_entity_poly.entity_id
_entity_poly.type
_entity_poly.pdbx_seq_one_letter_code
_entity_poly.pdbx_strand_id
1 'polypeptide(L)'
;LCSSRSDNESESARRVKTEFMVQMQGVGLNNDGILVLGATNIPWILDAAIRRRFEKRIYIPLPEMNARKDMFRLDVGRNNNNLTDNDYKLLAERTEGYSGYDINILVKDALMQPIRRVQAATHFKYVSGPSRSDPSVIVHDLLTPCSPGDRGAVPMSWLDVPGDKLAEPILTMQDMLRSLATVKPTVNAADLTKLEQFKNDFGQEG
;
A
#
# COMPACT_ATOMS: atom_id res chain seq x y z
N LEU A 1 -13.49 19.26 -11.41
CA LEU A 1 -14.56 19.72 -10.49
C LEU A 1 -14.15 21.01 -9.79
N CYS A 2 -13.07 21.03 -9.01
CA CYS A 2 -12.65 22.22 -8.26
C CYS A 2 -11.49 23.01 -8.91
N SER A 3 -11.19 22.77 -10.19
CA SER A 3 -10.10 23.45 -10.89
C SER A 3 -10.41 24.92 -11.13
N SER A 4 -9.38 25.75 -11.33
CA SER A 4 -9.50 27.12 -11.85
C SER A 4 -10.46 27.16 -13.05
N ARG A 5 -11.32 28.18 -13.12
CA ARG A 5 -12.25 28.34 -14.25
C ARG A 5 -11.44 28.41 -15.55
N SER A 6 -11.76 27.52 -16.48
CA SER A 6 -11.24 27.55 -17.85
C SER A 6 -12.40 27.68 -18.83
N ASP A 7 -12.12 28.25 -20.01
CA ASP A 7 -13.15 28.44 -21.05
C ASP A 7 -13.70 27.11 -21.59
N ASN A 8 -12.99 26.00 -21.38
CA ASN A 8 -13.39 24.66 -21.80
C ASN A 8 -14.18 23.87 -20.74
N GLU A 9 -14.57 24.49 -19.62
CA GLU A 9 -15.33 23.83 -18.56
C GLU A 9 -16.82 23.71 -18.93
N SER A 10 -17.39 22.50 -18.80
CA SER A 10 -18.81 22.24 -19.03
C SER A 10 -19.70 23.11 -18.13
N GLU A 11 -20.80 23.63 -18.70
CA GLU A 11 -21.78 24.43 -17.95
C GLU A 11 -22.33 23.68 -16.72
N SER A 12 -22.53 22.36 -16.84
CA SER A 12 -22.95 21.50 -15.73
C SER A 12 -21.93 21.50 -14.58
N ALA A 13 -20.63 21.45 -14.90
CA ALA A 13 -19.58 21.51 -13.89
C ALA A 13 -19.56 22.86 -13.16
N ARG A 14 -19.80 23.97 -13.88
CA ARG A 14 -19.93 25.31 -13.28
C ARG A 14 -21.10 25.40 -12.32
N ARG A 15 -22.26 24.81 -12.67
CA ARG A 15 -23.44 24.78 -11.79
C ARG A 15 -23.17 23.98 -10.52
N VAL A 16 -22.59 22.78 -10.64
CA VAL A 16 -22.20 21.95 -9.49
C VAL A 16 -21.20 22.67 -8.58
N LYS A 17 -20.20 23.33 -9.16
CA LYS A 17 -19.19 24.11 -8.42
C LYS A 17 -19.82 25.28 -7.66
N THR A 18 -20.79 25.96 -8.27
CA THR A 18 -21.53 27.06 -7.64
C THR A 18 -22.35 26.55 -6.47
N GLU A 19 -23.10 25.47 -6.67
CA GLU A 19 -23.91 24.86 -5.62
C GLU A 19 -23.06 24.41 -4.43
N PHE A 20 -21.94 23.73 -4.70
CA PHE A 20 -20.99 23.33 -3.66
C PHE A 20 -20.50 24.53 -2.83
N MET A 21 -20.16 25.64 -3.48
CA MET A 21 -19.76 26.86 -2.77
C MET A 21 -20.91 27.47 -1.95
N VAL A 22 -22.15 27.48 -2.45
CA VAL A 22 -23.31 27.99 -1.71
C VAL A 22 -23.51 27.18 -0.42
N GLN A 23 -23.43 25.85 -0.50
CA GLN A 23 -23.58 24.97 0.65
C GLN A 23 -22.47 25.17 1.69
N MET A 24 -21.22 25.36 1.27
CA MET A 24 -20.12 25.67 2.20
C MET A 24 -20.25 27.06 2.85
N GLN A 25 -21.10 27.94 2.34
CA GLN A 25 -21.36 29.26 2.94
C GLN A 25 -22.47 29.19 4.01
N GLY A 26 -23.25 28.11 4.05
CA GLY A 26 -24.33 27.94 5.02
C GLY A 26 -25.53 28.88 4.81
N VAL A 27 -25.84 29.26 3.57
CA VAL A 27 -26.98 30.15 3.31
C VAL A 27 -28.30 29.42 3.61
N GLY A 28 -28.94 29.76 4.73
CA GLY A 28 -30.30 29.29 5.10
C GLY A 28 -30.36 28.12 6.10
N LEU A 29 -29.22 27.53 6.48
CA LEU A 29 -29.12 26.46 7.49
C LEU A 29 -27.81 26.66 8.28
N ASN A 30 -27.85 26.47 9.61
CA ASN A 30 -26.63 26.44 10.41
C ASN A 30 -25.84 25.17 10.05
N ASN A 31 -24.61 25.31 9.56
CA ASN A 31 -23.68 24.20 9.31
C ASN A 31 -23.04 23.64 10.60
N ASP A 32 -23.65 23.90 11.77
CA ASP A 32 -23.14 23.47 13.06
C ASP A 32 -23.11 21.93 13.13
N GLY A 33 -21.93 21.39 13.43
CA GLY A 33 -21.70 19.95 13.52
C GLY A 33 -21.32 19.27 12.20
N ILE A 34 -21.18 20.00 11.09
CA ILE A 34 -20.72 19.44 9.81
C ILE A 34 -19.24 19.79 9.58
N LEU A 35 -18.40 18.76 9.38
CA LEU A 35 -17.00 18.90 8.99
C LEU A 35 -16.80 18.49 7.53
N VAL A 36 -16.21 19.37 6.72
CA VAL A 36 -15.87 19.08 5.32
C VAL A 36 -14.38 18.77 5.22
N LEU A 37 -14.04 17.56 4.78
CA LEU A 37 -12.66 17.13 4.49
C LEU A 37 -12.46 17.01 2.99
N GLY A 38 -11.42 17.66 2.47
CA GLY A 38 -10.99 17.56 1.07
C GLY A 38 -9.59 16.97 0.98
N ALA A 39 -9.36 16.07 0.01
CA ALA A 39 -8.05 15.51 -0.30
C ALA A 39 -7.67 15.82 -1.74
N THR A 40 -6.42 16.25 -1.97
CA THR A 40 -5.90 16.53 -3.32
C THR A 40 -4.40 16.34 -3.38
N ASN A 41 -3.92 15.74 -4.47
CA ASN A 41 -2.49 15.60 -4.78
C ASN A 41 -1.97 16.76 -5.66
N ILE A 42 -2.87 17.66 -6.11
CA ILE A 42 -2.57 18.76 -7.04
C ILE A 42 -3.21 20.07 -6.54
N PRO A 43 -2.79 20.60 -5.38
CA PRO A 43 -3.46 21.74 -4.75
C PRO A 43 -3.37 23.05 -5.54
N TRP A 44 -2.36 23.22 -6.41
CA TRP A 44 -2.17 24.42 -7.23
C TRP A 44 -3.22 24.61 -8.33
N ILE A 45 -3.92 23.54 -8.76
CA ILE A 45 -5.03 23.68 -9.71
C ILE A 45 -6.33 24.13 -9.04
N LEU A 46 -6.38 24.14 -7.70
CA LEU A 46 -7.60 24.42 -6.96
C LEU A 46 -8.02 25.88 -7.16
N ASP A 47 -9.29 26.08 -7.48
CA ASP A 47 -9.88 27.40 -7.63
C ASP A 47 -9.70 28.24 -6.36
N ALA A 48 -9.30 29.50 -6.53
CA ALA A 48 -9.01 30.39 -5.41
C ALA A 48 -10.23 30.61 -4.48
N ALA A 49 -11.46 30.60 -5.01
CA ALA A 49 -12.67 30.77 -4.20
C ALA A 49 -12.96 29.54 -3.34
N ILE A 50 -12.70 28.33 -3.86
CA ILE A 50 -12.82 27.09 -3.08
C ILE A 50 -11.69 27.01 -2.05
N ARG A 51 -10.46 27.30 -2.45
CA ARG A 51 -9.29 27.26 -1.57
C ARG A 51 -9.44 28.17 -0.35
N ARG A 52 -10.05 29.35 -0.50
CA ARG A 52 -10.33 30.29 0.61
C ARG A 52 -11.33 29.75 1.63
N ARG A 53 -12.21 28.83 1.24
CA ARG A 53 -13.22 28.23 2.13
C ARG A 53 -12.73 26.96 2.84
N PHE A 54 -11.56 26.44 2.43
CA PHE A 54 -10.78 25.49 3.22
C PHE A 54 -9.76 26.27 4.05
N GLU A 55 -10.21 26.71 5.22
CA GLU A 55 -9.45 27.54 6.16
C GLU A 55 -8.25 26.76 6.73
N LYS A 56 -8.47 25.52 7.19
CA LYS A 56 -7.39 24.65 7.67
C LYS A 56 -6.82 23.77 6.56
N ARG A 57 -5.50 23.77 6.40
CA ARG A 57 -4.78 23.03 5.37
C ARG A 57 -3.66 22.20 5.99
N ILE A 58 -3.79 20.89 5.92
CA ILE A 58 -2.81 19.96 6.48
C ILE A 58 -2.00 19.36 5.34
N TYR A 59 -0.69 19.62 5.34
CA TYR A 59 0.23 18.95 4.42
C TYR A 59 0.56 17.56 4.96
N ILE A 60 0.35 16.53 4.14
CA ILE A 60 0.70 15.14 4.47
C ILE A 60 2.00 14.79 3.73
N PRO A 61 3.15 14.74 4.42
CA PRO A 61 4.42 14.41 3.79
C PRO A 61 4.53 12.91 3.48
N LEU A 62 5.55 12.54 2.70
CA LEU A 62 5.98 11.15 2.59
C LEU A 62 6.39 10.59 3.96
N PRO A 63 6.18 9.28 4.21
CA PRO A 63 6.50 8.67 5.50
C PRO A 63 8.01 8.68 5.77
N GLU A 64 8.38 9.04 7.00
CA GLU A 64 9.75 8.90 7.50
C GLU A 64 10.13 7.43 7.73
N MET A 65 11.42 7.18 7.98
CA MET A 65 11.96 5.82 8.14
C MET A 65 11.19 4.98 9.18
N ASN A 66 10.89 5.52 10.36
CA ASN A 66 10.15 4.79 11.40
C ASN A 66 8.72 4.47 10.95
N ALA A 67 8.03 5.43 10.32
CA ALA A 67 6.70 5.22 9.77
C ALA A 67 6.72 4.15 8.65
N ARG A 68 7.73 4.13 7.78
CA ARG A 68 7.89 3.08 6.76
C ARG A 68 8.13 1.70 7.37
N LYS A 69 8.93 1.62 8.43
CA LYS A 69 9.15 0.38 9.19
C LYS A 69 7.83 -0.17 9.73
N ASP A 70 7.02 0.69 10.34
CA ASP A 70 5.71 0.32 10.88
C ASP A 70 4.73 -0.08 9.78
N MET A 71 4.73 0.63 8.64
CA MET A 71 3.94 0.28 7.46
C MET A 71 4.29 -1.12 6.94
N PHE A 72 5.58 -1.46 6.80
CA PHE A 72 5.99 -2.81 6.41
C PHE A 72 5.49 -3.87 7.38
N ARG A 73 5.59 -3.61 8.69
CA ARG A 73 5.13 -4.53 9.71
C ARG A 73 3.61 -4.72 9.67
N LEU A 74 2.87 -3.65 9.47
CA LEU A 74 1.41 -3.64 9.36
C LEU A 74 0.95 -4.40 8.11
N ASP A 75 1.56 -4.11 6.96
CA ASP A 75 1.17 -4.69 5.67
C ASP A 75 1.56 -6.17 5.55
N VAL A 76 2.68 -6.60 6.15
CA VAL A 76 3.00 -8.03 6.29
C VAL A 76 2.01 -8.70 7.24
N GLY A 77 1.58 -8.00 8.29
CA GLY A 77 0.49 -8.42 9.15
C GLY A 77 0.71 -9.78 9.80
N ARG A 78 -0.31 -10.64 9.74
CA ARG A 78 -0.30 -12.01 10.31
C ARG A 78 0.17 -13.08 9.31
N ASN A 79 0.66 -12.67 8.13
CA ASN A 79 1.13 -13.62 7.14
C ASN A 79 2.37 -14.37 7.66
N ASN A 80 2.46 -15.66 7.35
CA ASN A 80 3.58 -16.49 7.80
C ASN A 80 4.89 -16.03 7.15
N ASN A 81 5.82 -15.54 7.96
CA ASN A 81 7.06 -14.94 7.52
C ASN A 81 8.17 -15.16 8.56
N ASN A 82 9.43 -15.03 8.15
CA ASN A 82 10.59 -15.06 9.05
C ASN A 82 11.32 -13.72 9.15
N LEU A 83 10.62 -12.61 8.88
CA LEU A 83 11.22 -11.28 8.93
C LEU A 83 11.47 -10.85 10.38
N THR A 84 12.68 -10.38 10.63
CA THR A 84 13.10 -9.84 11.92
C THR A 84 12.91 -8.33 12.00
N ASP A 85 13.00 -7.76 13.20
CA ASP A 85 12.93 -6.30 13.38
C ASP A 85 14.05 -5.56 12.62
N ASN A 86 15.22 -6.20 12.48
CA ASN A 86 16.33 -5.69 11.68
C ASN A 86 16.02 -5.71 10.17
N ASP A 87 15.29 -6.71 9.69
CA ASP A 87 14.86 -6.77 8.28
C ASP A 87 13.90 -5.61 7.97
N TYR A 88 12.93 -5.34 8.84
CA TYR A 88 12.03 -4.20 8.68
C TYR A 88 12.77 -2.86 8.70
N LYS A 89 13.78 -2.72 9.57
CA LYS A 89 14.65 -1.53 9.58
C LYS A 89 15.39 -1.39 8.26
N LEU A 90 16.00 -2.47 7.74
CA LEU A 90 16.70 -2.46 6.46
C LEU A 90 15.78 -2.11 5.29
N LEU A 91 14.55 -2.63 5.28
CA LEU A 91 13.55 -2.29 4.27
C LEU A 91 13.18 -0.81 4.33
N ALA A 92 12.98 -0.25 5.52
CA ALA A 92 12.69 1.16 5.72
C ALA A 92 13.83 2.08 5.26
N GLU A 93 15.09 1.69 5.52
CA GLU A 93 16.28 2.39 5.03
C GLU A 93 16.37 2.39 3.50
N ARG A 94 16.01 1.28 2.85
CA ARG A 94 16.08 1.14 1.38
C ARG A 94 14.88 1.70 0.62
N THR A 95 13.88 2.24 1.31
CA THR A 95 12.64 2.77 0.72
C THR A 95 12.46 4.25 0.98
N GLU A 96 13.55 5.00 1.06
CA GLU A 96 13.49 6.46 1.05
C GLU A 96 12.75 6.98 -0.20
N GLY A 97 11.84 7.92 0.01
CA GLY A 97 10.99 8.48 -1.05
C GLY A 97 9.76 7.62 -1.41
N TYR A 98 9.58 6.45 -0.80
CA TYR A 98 8.39 5.63 -1.05
C TYR A 98 7.19 6.20 -0.31
N SER A 99 6.05 6.23 -0.99
CA SER A 99 4.76 6.48 -0.37
C SER A 99 4.22 5.22 0.32
N GLY A 100 3.21 5.37 1.18
CA GLY A 100 2.52 4.20 1.76
C GLY A 100 1.90 3.29 0.69
N TYR A 101 1.50 3.86 -0.46
CA TYR A 101 1.01 3.08 -1.59
C TYR A 101 2.11 2.21 -2.21
N ASP A 102 3.32 2.75 -2.39
CA ASP A 102 4.45 2.01 -2.95
C ASP A 102 4.88 0.84 -2.04
N ILE A 103 4.92 1.08 -0.73
CA ILE A 103 5.20 0.05 0.29
C ILE A 103 4.15 -1.06 0.21
N ASN A 104 2.87 -0.70 0.10
CA ASN A 104 1.79 -1.66 0.02
C ASN A 104 1.88 -2.55 -1.23
N ILE A 105 2.22 -1.96 -2.38
CA ILE A 105 2.46 -2.73 -3.61
C ILE A 105 3.64 -3.69 -3.43
N LEU A 106 4.73 -3.20 -2.87
CA LEU A 106 5.93 -4.00 -2.64
C LEU A 106 5.61 -5.22 -1.77
N VAL A 107 4.93 -5.01 -0.64
CA VAL A 107 4.55 -6.11 0.26
C VAL A 107 3.59 -7.08 -0.45
N LYS A 108 2.61 -6.58 -1.20
CA LYS A 108 1.68 -7.43 -1.96
C LYS A 108 2.40 -8.29 -3.00
N ASP A 109 3.32 -7.72 -3.76
CA ASP A 109 4.09 -8.50 -4.74
C ASP A 109 5.03 -9.51 -4.05
N ALA A 110 5.62 -9.15 -2.91
CA ALA A 110 6.42 -10.08 -2.11
C ALA A 110 5.58 -11.24 -1.55
N LEU A 111 4.36 -10.98 -1.07
CA LEU A 111 3.41 -11.99 -0.59
C LEU A 111 2.94 -12.95 -1.70
N MET A 112 3.04 -12.55 -2.97
CA MET A 112 2.78 -13.45 -4.09
C MET A 112 3.94 -14.39 -4.40
N GLN A 113 5.14 -14.17 -3.85
CA GLN A 113 6.31 -15.01 -4.15
C GLN A 113 6.16 -16.47 -3.66
N PRO A 114 5.66 -16.75 -2.44
CA PRO A 114 5.31 -18.12 -2.05
C PRO A 114 4.36 -18.82 -3.01
N ILE A 115 3.31 -18.12 -3.46
CA ILE A 115 2.30 -18.66 -4.38
C ILE A 115 2.95 -18.99 -5.73
N ARG A 116 3.76 -18.08 -6.28
CA ARG A 116 4.52 -18.30 -7.52
C ARG A 116 5.47 -19.49 -7.40
N ARG A 117 6.12 -19.67 -6.23
CA ARG A 117 6.98 -20.83 -5.95
C ARG A 117 6.19 -22.14 -5.96
N VAL A 118 5.01 -22.18 -5.33
CA VAL A 118 4.14 -23.37 -5.35
C VAL A 118 3.70 -23.70 -6.77
N GLN A 119 3.22 -22.70 -7.53
CA GLN A 119 2.71 -22.92 -8.88
C GLN A 119 3.79 -23.38 -9.87
N ALA A 120 5.03 -22.90 -9.72
CA ALA A 120 6.15 -23.26 -10.56
C ALA A 120 6.93 -24.49 -10.07
N ALA A 121 6.54 -25.07 -8.93
CA ALA A 121 7.23 -26.21 -8.34
C ALA A 121 7.03 -27.46 -9.21
N THR A 122 8.12 -28.19 -9.44
CA THR A 122 8.10 -29.50 -10.11
C THR A 122 8.26 -30.66 -9.15
N HIS A 123 8.69 -30.38 -7.92
CA HIS A 123 8.93 -31.36 -6.87
C HIS A 123 8.42 -30.84 -5.54
N PHE A 124 7.87 -31.74 -4.73
CA PHE A 124 7.42 -31.48 -3.38
C PHE A 124 8.04 -32.51 -2.43
N LYS A 125 8.16 -32.14 -1.15
CA LYS A 125 8.62 -33.04 -0.10
C LYS A 125 7.67 -33.03 1.08
N TYR A 126 7.58 -34.17 1.76
CA TYR A 126 6.82 -34.32 2.98
C TYR A 126 7.51 -33.58 4.13
N VAL A 127 6.72 -32.79 4.86
CA VAL A 127 7.15 -32.04 6.03
C VAL A 127 6.14 -32.21 7.16
N SER A 128 6.65 -32.06 8.37
CA SER A 128 5.81 -32.03 9.57
C SER A 128 5.43 -30.59 9.90
N GLY A 129 4.17 -30.37 10.24
CA GLY A 129 3.67 -29.04 10.58
C GLY A 129 2.30 -29.10 11.25
N PRO A 130 1.79 -27.96 11.73
CA PRO A 130 0.47 -27.88 12.33
C PRO A 130 -0.61 -28.22 11.30
N SER A 131 -1.65 -28.95 11.74
CA SER A 131 -2.82 -29.23 10.92
C SER A 131 -3.57 -27.95 10.59
N ARG A 132 -4.14 -27.86 9.38
CA ARG A 132 -4.99 -26.74 8.97
C ARG A 132 -6.31 -26.68 9.74
N SER A 133 -6.83 -27.84 10.19
CA SER A 133 -8.07 -27.93 10.95
C SER A 133 -7.87 -27.62 12.43
N ASP A 134 -6.73 -28.01 13.00
CA ASP A 134 -6.39 -27.80 14.41
C ASP A 134 -4.88 -27.53 14.56
N PRO A 135 -4.48 -26.27 14.77
CA PRO A 135 -3.06 -25.90 14.89
C PRO A 135 -2.33 -26.56 16.08
N SER A 136 -3.05 -27.14 17.05
CA SER A 136 -2.43 -27.84 18.19
C SER A 136 -1.93 -29.25 17.82
N VAL A 137 -2.38 -29.81 16.70
CA VAL A 137 -2.02 -31.14 16.23
C VAL A 137 -0.95 -31.04 15.14
N ILE A 138 0.16 -31.74 15.33
CA ILE A 138 1.21 -31.86 14.30
C ILE A 138 0.89 -33.05 13.39
N VAL A 139 0.81 -32.77 12.09
CA VAL A 139 0.69 -33.77 11.02
C VAL A 139 2.03 -33.92 10.30
N HIS A 140 2.28 -35.09 9.73
CA HIS A 140 3.56 -35.44 9.09
C HIS A 140 3.46 -35.62 7.57
N ASP A 141 2.31 -35.32 7.00
CA ASP A 141 1.97 -35.58 5.60
C ASP A 141 1.74 -34.29 4.80
N LEU A 142 2.22 -33.13 5.29
CA LEU A 142 2.14 -31.89 4.54
C LEU A 142 3.19 -31.88 3.43
N LEU A 143 2.87 -31.24 2.31
CA LEU A 143 3.73 -31.13 1.13
C LEU A 143 4.14 -29.68 0.94
N THR A 144 5.45 -29.43 0.88
CA THR A 144 6.03 -28.13 0.52
C THR A 144 6.85 -28.24 -0.76
N PRO A 145 6.87 -27.21 -1.62
CA PRO A 145 7.80 -27.14 -2.74
C PRO A 145 9.24 -27.36 -2.33
N CYS A 146 10.01 -28.09 -3.14
CA CYS A 146 11.43 -28.34 -2.92
C CYS A 146 12.23 -28.42 -4.22
N SER A 147 13.55 -28.42 -4.11
CA SER A 147 14.43 -28.63 -5.26
C SER A 147 14.40 -30.10 -5.70
N PRO A 148 14.58 -30.41 -7.00
CA PRO A 148 14.63 -31.80 -7.49
C PRO A 148 15.72 -32.66 -6.83
N GLY A 149 16.82 -32.05 -6.39
CA GLY A 149 17.93 -32.74 -5.72
C GLY A 149 17.75 -32.92 -4.20
N ASP A 150 16.65 -32.42 -3.61
CA ASP A 150 16.42 -32.55 -2.17
C ASP A 150 16.13 -34.02 -1.81
N ARG A 151 16.63 -34.44 -0.64
CA ARG A 151 16.31 -35.77 -0.10
C ARG A 151 14.80 -35.87 0.15
N GLY A 152 14.16 -36.87 -0.45
CA GLY A 152 12.71 -37.07 -0.34
C GLY A 152 11.89 -36.17 -1.26
N ALA A 153 12.52 -35.52 -2.25
CA ALA A 153 11.82 -34.84 -3.33
C ALA A 153 11.01 -35.85 -4.15
N VAL A 154 9.72 -35.60 -4.29
CA VAL A 154 8.81 -36.39 -5.11
C VAL A 154 8.39 -35.51 -6.30
N PRO A 155 8.59 -35.97 -7.55
CA PRO A 155 8.16 -35.23 -8.73
C PRO A 155 6.63 -35.18 -8.79
N MET A 156 6.06 -33.99 -8.66
CA MET A 156 4.62 -33.74 -8.77
C MET A 156 4.33 -32.26 -8.99
N SER A 157 3.18 -31.95 -9.56
CA SER A 157 2.69 -30.59 -9.73
C SER A 157 1.87 -30.14 -8.51
N TRP A 158 1.70 -28.83 -8.34
CA TRP A 158 0.78 -28.30 -7.32
C TRP A 158 -0.67 -28.77 -7.52
N LEU A 159 -1.05 -29.13 -8.76
CA LEU A 159 -2.36 -29.69 -9.09
C LEU A 159 -2.60 -31.06 -8.44
N ASP A 160 -1.54 -31.78 -8.12
CA ASP A 160 -1.59 -33.11 -7.51
C ASP A 160 -1.61 -33.03 -5.97
N VAL A 161 -1.36 -31.83 -5.41
CA VAL A 161 -1.31 -31.61 -3.96
C VAL A 161 -2.71 -31.34 -3.41
N PRO A 162 -3.21 -32.15 -2.45
CA PRO A 162 -4.49 -31.87 -1.80
C PRO A 162 -4.48 -30.50 -1.09
N GLY A 163 -5.58 -29.76 -1.18
CA GLY A 163 -5.66 -28.40 -0.65
C GLY A 163 -5.46 -28.30 0.87
N ASP A 164 -5.75 -29.36 1.62
CA ASP A 164 -5.53 -29.46 3.06
C ASP A 164 -4.09 -29.88 3.44
N LYS A 165 -3.32 -30.39 2.47
CA LYS A 165 -1.96 -30.90 2.67
C LYS A 165 -0.86 -29.96 2.18
N LEU A 166 -1.19 -28.89 1.47
CA LEU A 166 -0.20 -27.91 1.07
C LEU A 166 0.37 -27.18 2.30
N ALA A 167 1.67 -27.22 2.50
CA ALA A 167 2.39 -26.31 3.37
C ALA A 167 2.91 -25.14 2.53
N GLU A 168 2.31 -23.95 2.67
CA GLU A 168 2.79 -22.79 1.91
C GLU A 168 4.20 -22.38 2.37
N PRO A 169 5.12 -22.09 1.44
CA PRO A 169 6.39 -21.49 1.79
C PRO A 169 6.19 -20.18 2.54
N ILE A 170 7.02 -19.91 3.54
CA ILE A 170 6.96 -18.63 4.25
C ILE A 170 7.51 -17.50 3.39
N LEU A 171 7.00 -16.28 3.65
CA LEU A 171 7.59 -15.05 3.12
C LEU A 171 8.97 -14.83 3.73
N THR A 172 9.97 -14.57 2.88
CA THR A 172 11.36 -14.35 3.30
C THR A 172 11.86 -12.95 2.94
N MET A 173 12.95 -12.51 3.57
CA MET A 173 13.60 -11.25 3.21
C MET A 173 14.06 -11.22 1.74
N GLN A 174 14.39 -12.37 1.16
CA GLN A 174 14.74 -12.46 -0.27
C GLN A 174 13.54 -12.18 -1.18
N ASP A 175 12.33 -12.55 -0.78
CA ASP A 175 11.10 -12.23 -1.50
C ASP A 175 10.84 -10.71 -1.46
N MET A 176 11.05 -10.08 -0.31
CA MET A 176 10.94 -8.62 -0.13
C MET A 176 11.97 -7.87 -0.99
N LEU A 177 13.24 -8.31 -0.99
CA LEU A 177 14.29 -7.70 -1.80
C LEU A 177 14.05 -7.85 -3.31
N ARG A 178 13.48 -8.99 -3.73
CA ARG A 178 13.08 -9.19 -5.14
C ARG A 178 12.00 -8.19 -5.53
N SER A 179 11.01 -8.01 -4.67
CA SER A 179 9.95 -7.03 -4.94
C SER A 179 10.49 -5.60 -4.99
N LEU A 180 11.34 -5.22 -4.02
CA LEU A 180 12.03 -3.93 -3.97
C LEU A 180 12.85 -3.61 -5.22
N ALA A 181 13.42 -4.62 -5.89
CA ALA A 181 14.16 -4.41 -7.13
C ALA A 181 13.26 -3.95 -8.29
N THR A 182 11.99 -4.36 -8.27
CA THR A 182 11.02 -4.14 -9.35
C THR A 182 10.11 -2.95 -9.11
N VAL A 183 9.67 -2.73 -7.87
CA VAL A 183 8.81 -1.60 -7.50
C VAL A 183 9.67 -0.33 -7.40
N LYS A 184 9.21 0.76 -8.02
CA LYS A 184 9.86 2.08 -7.97
C LYS A 184 8.94 3.07 -7.25
N PRO A 185 9.49 4.09 -6.57
CA PRO A 185 8.67 5.10 -5.91
C PRO A 185 7.82 5.84 -6.95
N THR A 186 6.55 6.10 -6.63
CA THR A 186 5.63 6.78 -7.55
C THR A 186 5.74 8.30 -7.47
N VAL A 187 6.25 8.82 -6.36
CA VAL A 187 6.41 10.26 -6.13
C VAL A 187 7.82 10.68 -6.54
N ASN A 188 7.92 11.63 -7.46
CA ASN A 188 9.21 12.18 -7.90
C ASN A 188 9.55 13.49 -7.16
N ALA A 189 10.80 13.92 -7.27
CA ALA A 189 11.28 15.15 -6.62
C ALA A 189 10.56 16.41 -7.12
N ALA A 190 10.19 16.48 -8.41
CA ALA A 190 9.52 17.65 -8.98
C ALA A 190 8.12 17.85 -8.39
N ASP A 191 7.41 16.76 -8.10
CA ASP A 191 6.10 16.81 -7.44
C ASP A 191 6.23 17.31 -5.99
N LEU A 192 7.26 16.85 -5.27
CA LEU A 192 7.56 17.34 -3.91
C LEU A 192 7.90 18.83 -3.91
N THR A 193 8.71 19.30 -4.86
CA THR A 193 9.05 20.73 -4.98
C THR A 193 7.81 21.59 -5.21
N LYS A 194 6.87 21.15 -6.05
CA LYS A 194 5.60 21.87 -6.28
C LYS A 194 4.73 21.90 -5.02
N LEU A 195 4.69 20.81 -4.28
CA LEU A 195 3.94 20.73 -3.02
C LEU A 195 4.55 21.63 -1.94
N GLU A 196 5.86 21.65 -1.82
CA GLU A 196 6.59 22.54 -0.91
C GLU A 196 6.39 24.01 -1.27
N GLN A 197 6.47 24.36 -2.56
CA GLN A 197 6.17 25.71 -3.01
C GLN A 197 4.75 26.12 -2.63
N PHE A 198 3.75 25.27 -2.92
CA PHE A 198 2.36 25.55 -2.54
C PHE A 198 2.20 25.71 -1.02
N LYS A 199 2.85 24.86 -0.23
CA LYS A 199 2.85 24.94 1.23
C LYS A 199 3.43 26.27 1.72
N ASN A 200 4.54 26.72 1.14
CA ASN A 200 5.20 27.96 1.54
C ASN A 200 4.36 29.19 1.13
N ASP A 201 3.74 29.16 -0.05
CA ASP A 201 2.95 30.27 -0.57
C ASP A 201 1.60 30.45 0.15
N PHE A 202 0.97 29.34 0.60
CA PHE A 202 -0.40 29.35 1.12
C PHE A 202 -0.56 28.88 2.57
N GLY A 203 0.54 28.50 3.23
CA GLY A 203 0.60 28.13 4.64
C GLY A 203 -0.19 26.87 5.02
N GLN A 204 -0.15 26.52 6.31
CA GLN A 204 -0.99 25.48 6.93
C GLN A 204 -2.19 26.08 7.68
N GLU A 205 -2.08 27.35 8.06
CA GLU A 205 -3.17 28.13 8.65
C GLU A 205 -3.64 29.14 7.59
N GLY A 206 -4.81 28.89 7.02
CA GLY A 206 -5.64 29.94 6.43
C GLY A 206 -6.52 30.57 7.50
#